data_AF-A0A820VQK5-F1
#
_entry.id   AF-A0A820VQK5-F1
#
_cell.length_a   1.000
_cell.length_b   1.000
_cell.length_c   1.000
_cell.angle_alpha   90.00
_cell.angle_beta   90.00
_cell.angle_gamma   90.00
#
_symmetry.space_group_name_H-M   'P 1'
#
loop_
_entity.id
_entity.type
_entity.pdbx_description
1 polymer ?
#
loop_
_entity_poly.entity_id
_entity_poly.type
_entity_poly.pdbx_seq_one_letter_code
_entity_poly.pdbx_strand_id
1 'polypeptide(L)'
;MKFLPIKSREPQSEFFGKRGISWHITVVSDNNTFDTDSDVSDSSQEVNDHEMTDLLKKTKMMGVSNETETKNFRYKVFVHVFDQCSQDSETIGTILNDILCRVKETDPQIKSAFIRSDNVDCYHSANTLVSAKQISEKTGIAIRRIDFCDPQDDKGPCDRYAAVIKSNIRRYLNENHNITSASEFVEACHSHKGVKGVLALGCQIANNAQKKDIKCKIKQITDYFNFEYLINGLLVHRSWNVGSGLLIPWLQLNCNRSIFNLISRGIEGFVHEWVQTNEHSANQNVD
;
A
#
# COMPACT_ATOMS: atom_id res chain seq x y z
N MET A 1 -1.15 -5.17 13.36
CA MET A 1 -2.17 -6.02 14.02
C MET A 1 -1.49 -7.18 14.77
N LYS A 2 -2.24 -7.90 15.61
CA LYS A 2 -1.80 -9.13 16.29
C LYS A 2 -2.72 -10.29 15.93
N PHE A 3 -2.15 -11.48 15.72
CA PHE A 3 -2.88 -12.75 15.63
C PHE A 3 -2.46 -13.61 16.82
N LEU A 4 -3.42 -14.13 17.58
CA LEU A 4 -3.08 -15.02 18.69
C LEU A 4 -2.66 -16.38 18.14
N PRO A 5 -1.51 -16.93 18.54
CA PRO A 5 -1.15 -18.31 18.23
C PRO A 5 -2.26 -19.26 18.65
N ILE A 6 -2.70 -20.16 17.77
CA ILE A 6 -3.76 -21.13 18.06
C ILE A 6 -3.29 -22.50 17.56
N LYS A 7 -3.43 -23.51 18.43
CA LYS A 7 -3.29 -24.92 18.06
C LYS A 7 -4.68 -25.48 17.76
N SER A 8 -4.78 -26.45 16.85
CA SER A 8 -6.07 -27.09 16.54
C SER A 8 -6.72 -27.75 17.75
N ARG A 9 -5.90 -28.26 18.67
CA ARG A 9 -6.32 -28.77 19.98
C ARG A 9 -5.41 -28.17 21.03
N GLU A 10 -6.01 -27.51 21.99
CA GLU A 10 -5.27 -26.81 23.04
C GLU A 10 -5.90 -27.02 24.40
N PRO A 11 -5.12 -27.40 25.43
CA PRO A 11 -5.61 -27.43 26.79
C PRO A 11 -5.90 -26.02 27.28
N GLN A 12 -6.94 -25.86 28.11
CA GLN A 12 -7.35 -24.57 28.67
C GLN A 12 -6.20 -23.84 29.40
N SER A 13 -5.25 -24.58 29.98
CA SER A 13 -4.06 -24.02 30.65
C SER A 13 -3.11 -23.28 29.72
N GLU A 14 -3.10 -23.60 28.43
CA GLU A 14 -2.26 -22.93 27.43
C GLU A 14 -2.98 -21.78 26.73
N PHE A 15 -4.27 -21.55 27.02
CA PHE A 15 -5.11 -20.59 26.31
C PHE A 15 -4.75 -19.12 26.58
N PHE A 16 -4.21 -18.83 27.77
CA PHE A 16 -3.95 -17.46 28.24
C PHE A 16 -2.47 -17.07 28.15
N GLY A 17 -2.20 -15.76 28.07
CA GLY A 17 -0.83 -15.22 28.15
C GLY A 17 0.04 -15.43 26.92
N LYS A 18 -0.51 -15.93 25.81
CA LYS A 18 0.25 -16.12 24.57
C LYS A 18 0.67 -14.79 23.97
N ARG A 19 1.90 -14.76 23.46
CA ARG A 19 2.39 -13.64 22.67
C ARG A 19 1.80 -13.69 21.27
N GLY A 20 1.17 -12.60 20.85
CA GLY A 20 0.59 -12.49 19.50
C GLY A 20 1.64 -12.39 18.39
N ILE A 21 1.42 -13.10 17.28
CA ILE A 21 2.12 -12.96 16.00
C ILE A 21 1.80 -11.57 15.44
N SER A 22 2.82 -10.78 15.13
CA SER A 22 2.66 -9.46 14.52
C SER A 22 2.40 -9.62 13.03
N TRP A 23 1.43 -8.88 12.50
CA TRP A 23 1.21 -8.84 11.07
C TRP A 23 0.67 -7.50 10.60
N HIS A 24 1.04 -7.13 9.38
CA HIS A 24 0.71 -5.87 8.73
C HIS A 24 0.14 -6.16 7.34
N ILE A 25 -0.88 -5.40 6.93
CA ILE A 25 -1.49 -5.52 5.61
C ILE A 25 -1.31 -4.20 4.89
N THR A 26 -0.91 -4.26 3.62
CA THR A 26 -0.95 -3.12 2.70
C THR A 26 -1.70 -3.53 1.46
N VAL A 27 -2.68 -2.72 1.05
CA VAL A 27 -3.35 -2.84 -0.24
C VAL A 27 -2.76 -1.79 -1.17
N VAL A 28 -2.19 -2.23 -2.28
CA VAL A 28 -1.72 -1.37 -3.37
C VAL A 28 -2.77 -1.40 -4.46
N SER A 29 -3.23 -0.23 -4.89
CA SER A 29 -4.18 -0.08 -5.99
C SER A 29 -3.60 0.86 -7.03
N ASP A 30 -3.86 0.55 -8.29
CA ASP A 30 -3.42 1.33 -9.44
C ASP A 30 -4.60 1.50 -10.40
N ASN A 31 -4.73 2.70 -10.98
CA ASN A 31 -5.72 2.97 -12.01
C ASN A 31 -5.06 2.55 -13.32
N ASN A 32 -5.65 1.58 -14.00
CA ASN A 32 -5.13 1.12 -15.28
C ASN A 32 -5.52 2.10 -16.40
N THR A 33 -5.17 3.38 -16.26
CA THR A 33 -5.20 4.34 -17.36
C THR A 33 -3.94 4.12 -18.16
N PHE A 34 -4.03 3.20 -19.13
CA PHE A 34 -3.04 3.17 -20.19
C PHE A 34 -3.27 4.44 -21.01
N ASP A 35 -2.42 5.44 -20.83
CA ASP A 35 -2.32 6.54 -21.80
C ASP A 35 -1.83 5.92 -23.12
N THR A 36 -2.77 5.57 -23.99
CA THR A 36 -2.48 5.37 -25.41
C THR A 36 -2.45 6.73 -26.08
N ASP A 37 -1.52 7.59 -25.68
CA ASP A 37 -1.16 8.76 -26.49
C ASP A 37 0.06 8.38 -27.31
N SER A 38 -0.23 7.88 -28.51
CA SER A 38 0.72 7.87 -29.61
C SER A 38 1.22 9.29 -29.85
N ASP A 39 2.53 9.44 -29.81
CA ASP A 39 3.28 10.55 -30.37
C ASP A 39 2.65 11.06 -31.68
N VAL A 40 2.17 12.29 -31.69
CA VAL A 40 2.04 13.07 -32.93
C VAL A 40 2.79 14.37 -32.70
N SER A 41 4.00 14.39 -33.26
CA SER A 41 4.83 15.57 -33.38
C SER A 41 4.18 16.65 -34.23
N ASP A 42 4.40 17.87 -33.77
CA ASP A 42 4.20 19.18 -34.37
C ASP A 42 4.39 19.22 -35.91
N SER A 43 3.36 19.71 -36.62
CA SER A 43 3.56 20.45 -37.86
C SER A 43 2.37 21.39 -38.09
N SER A 44 2.66 22.68 -38.12
CA SER A 44 1.74 23.76 -38.45
C SER A 44 1.56 23.78 -39.98
N GLN A 45 0.35 23.46 -40.46
CA GLN A 45 -0.07 23.77 -41.83
C GLN A 45 -1.49 24.36 -41.81
N GLU A 46 -1.64 25.52 -42.44
CA GLU A 46 -2.90 26.22 -42.65
C GLU A 46 -3.78 25.40 -43.61
N VAL A 47 -5.01 25.10 -43.20
CA VAL A 47 -5.97 24.30 -43.97
C VAL A 47 -7.06 25.20 -44.56
N ASN A 48 -7.29 25.07 -45.87
CA ASN A 48 -8.28 25.81 -46.64
C ASN A 48 -9.73 25.32 -46.40
N ASP A 49 -10.69 26.24 -46.60
CA ASP A 49 -12.14 26.11 -46.33
C ASP A 49 -12.87 24.93 -47.01
N HIS A 50 -12.23 24.15 -47.87
CA HIS A 50 -12.83 22.99 -48.54
C HIS A 50 -12.69 21.67 -47.75
N GLU A 51 -11.79 21.57 -46.78
CA GLU A 51 -11.65 20.38 -45.91
C GLU A 51 -12.56 20.41 -44.66
N MET A 52 -13.14 21.58 -44.33
CA MET A 52 -14.06 21.76 -43.19
C MET A 52 -15.35 20.92 -43.33
N THR A 53 -15.80 20.67 -44.56
CA THR A 53 -17.06 19.94 -44.81
C THR A 53 -16.93 18.42 -44.66
N ASP A 54 -15.74 17.86 -44.85
CA ASP A 54 -15.48 16.43 -44.57
C ASP A 54 -15.18 16.18 -43.09
N LEU A 55 -14.56 17.14 -42.39
CA LEU A 55 -14.43 17.09 -40.94
C LEU A 55 -15.80 17.14 -40.25
N LEU A 56 -16.73 18.00 -40.69
CA LEU A 56 -18.09 18.08 -40.13
C LEU A 56 -18.92 16.81 -40.36
N LYS A 57 -18.69 16.05 -41.44
CA LYS A 57 -19.32 14.72 -41.63
C LYS A 57 -18.71 13.66 -40.71
N LYS A 58 -17.40 13.73 -40.44
CA LYS A 58 -16.72 12.85 -39.48
C LYS A 58 -17.18 13.12 -38.04
N THR A 59 -17.40 14.38 -37.68
CA THR A 59 -17.91 14.80 -36.36
C THR A 59 -19.38 14.43 -36.15
N LYS A 60 -20.18 14.25 -37.22
CA LYS A 60 -21.59 13.84 -37.12
C LYS A 60 -21.78 12.31 -37.04
N MET A 61 -20.74 11.53 -37.33
CA MET A 61 -20.73 10.06 -37.14
C MET A 61 -20.06 9.61 -35.84
N MET A 62 -19.37 10.51 -35.12
CA MET A 62 -19.10 10.34 -33.70
C MET A 62 -20.29 10.89 -32.92
N GLY A 63 -21.31 10.04 -32.75
CA GLY A 63 -22.30 10.28 -31.72
C GLY A 63 -21.60 10.53 -30.39
N VAL A 64 -22.07 11.54 -29.66
CA VAL A 64 -21.74 11.78 -28.26
C VAL A 64 -22.13 10.52 -27.49
N SER A 65 -21.23 9.54 -27.40
CA SER A 65 -21.30 8.54 -26.36
C SER A 65 -20.76 9.21 -25.10
N ASN A 66 -21.66 9.46 -24.15
CA ASN A 66 -21.28 9.58 -22.74
C ASN A 66 -20.75 8.20 -22.32
N GLU A 67 -19.58 7.81 -22.80
CA GLU A 67 -18.83 6.72 -22.21
C GLU A 67 -18.26 7.27 -20.92
N THR A 68 -18.95 6.99 -19.81
CA THR A 68 -18.29 6.93 -18.51
C THR A 68 -17.09 6.01 -18.69
N GLU A 69 -15.88 6.57 -18.82
CA GLU A 69 -14.63 5.83 -18.77
C GLU A 69 -14.69 4.89 -17.57
N THR A 70 -14.90 3.61 -17.83
CA THR A 70 -14.88 2.58 -16.80
C THR A 70 -13.45 2.48 -16.31
N LYS A 71 -13.15 3.21 -15.24
CA LYS A 71 -11.83 3.15 -14.59
C LYS A 71 -11.63 1.73 -14.08
N ASN A 72 -10.84 0.95 -14.80
CA ASN A 72 -10.42 -0.36 -14.35
C ASN A 72 -9.33 -0.19 -13.30
N PHE A 73 -9.66 -0.51 -12.06
CA PHE A 73 -8.68 -0.57 -10.99
C PHE A 73 -8.08 -1.96 -10.94
N ARG A 74 -6.78 -2.01 -10.63
CA ARG A 74 -6.10 -3.25 -10.27
C ARG A 74 -5.54 -3.13 -8.88
N TYR A 75 -5.46 -4.25 -8.16
CA TYR A 75 -4.90 -4.27 -6.82
C TYR A 75 -3.98 -5.46 -6.55
N LYS A 76 -3.09 -5.27 -5.58
CA LYS A 76 -2.23 -6.26 -4.94
C LYS A 76 -2.32 -6.07 -3.42
N VAL A 77 -2.30 -7.16 -2.67
CA VAL A 77 -2.33 -7.14 -1.21
C VAL A 77 -1.07 -7.79 -0.68
N PHE A 78 -0.34 -7.09 0.16
CA PHE A 78 0.86 -7.58 0.83
C PHE A 78 0.56 -7.82 2.31
N VAL A 79 1.02 -8.94 2.84
CA VAL A 79 0.86 -9.31 4.25
C VAL A 79 2.22 -9.66 4.84
N HIS A 80 2.76 -8.77 5.66
CA HIS A 80 4.05 -8.96 6.34
C HIS A 80 3.80 -9.55 7.72
N VAL A 81 4.34 -10.73 7.98
CA VAL A 81 4.09 -11.52 9.19
C VAL A 81 5.40 -11.73 9.96
N PHE A 82 5.40 -11.47 11.25
CA PHE A 82 6.56 -11.55 12.13
C PHE A 82 6.22 -12.38 13.36
N ASP A 83 7.08 -13.33 13.73
CA ASP A 83 6.95 -14.04 15.00
C ASP A 83 7.02 -13.05 16.17
N GLN A 84 7.96 -12.12 16.10
CA GLN A 84 8.16 -11.06 17.08
C GLN A 84 8.61 -9.78 16.40
N CYS A 85 7.95 -8.66 16.73
CA CYS A 85 8.29 -7.35 16.23
C CYS A 85 7.79 -6.27 17.21
N SER A 86 8.62 -5.24 17.44
CA SER A 86 8.35 -4.07 18.30
C SER A 86 7.28 -3.12 17.75
N GLN A 87 6.85 -3.28 16.49
CA GLN A 87 5.87 -2.42 15.81
C GLN A 87 6.19 -0.93 15.96
N ASP A 88 7.46 -0.57 15.75
CA ASP A 88 7.96 0.80 15.79
C ASP A 88 8.01 1.43 14.38
N SER A 89 8.31 2.72 14.33
CA SER A 89 8.45 3.48 13.08
C SER A 89 9.53 2.92 12.14
N GLU A 90 10.57 2.29 12.69
CA GLU A 90 11.64 1.70 11.87
C GLU A 90 11.13 0.46 11.14
N THR A 91 10.41 -0.41 11.85
CA THR A 91 9.74 -1.57 11.26
C THR A 91 8.81 -1.11 10.14
N ILE A 92 7.98 -0.09 10.39
CA ILE A 92 7.07 0.45 9.36
C ILE A 92 7.84 0.96 8.14
N GLY A 93 8.94 1.69 8.34
CA GLY A 93 9.82 2.12 7.26
C GLY A 93 10.39 0.95 6.45
N THR A 94 10.79 -0.13 7.11
CA THR A 94 11.33 -1.32 6.43
C THR A 94 10.26 -2.06 5.61
N ILE A 95 9.03 -2.16 6.13
CA ILE A 95 7.86 -2.73 5.43
C ILE A 95 7.52 -1.89 4.20
N LEU A 96 7.44 -0.57 4.35
CA LEU A 96 7.12 0.34 3.25
C LEU A 96 8.18 0.29 2.15
N ASN A 97 9.47 0.27 2.52
CA ASN A 97 10.56 0.10 1.56
C ASN A 97 10.40 -1.19 0.75
N ASP A 98 10.16 -2.29 1.44
CA ASP A 98 10.03 -3.61 0.84
C ASP A 98 8.84 -3.71 -0.13
N ILE A 99 7.70 -3.12 0.21
CA ILE A 99 6.53 -3.02 -0.68
C ILE A 99 6.89 -2.25 -1.95
N LEU A 100 7.49 -1.07 -1.81
CA LEU A 100 7.82 -0.23 -2.97
C LEU A 100 8.91 -0.84 -3.85
N CYS A 101 9.89 -1.55 -3.26
CA CYS A 101 10.83 -2.37 -4.04
C CYS A 101 10.10 -3.42 -4.89
N ARG A 102 9.19 -4.21 -4.29
CA ARG A 102 8.44 -5.24 -5.02
C ARG A 102 7.52 -4.66 -6.09
N VAL A 103 6.86 -3.55 -5.79
CA VAL A 103 6.04 -2.83 -6.78
C VAL A 103 6.91 -2.35 -7.93
N LYS A 104 8.10 -1.79 -7.65
CA LYS A 104 9.03 -1.34 -8.70
C LYS A 104 9.57 -2.47 -9.56
N GLU A 105 9.88 -3.61 -8.94
CA GLU A 105 10.36 -4.82 -9.63
C GLU A 105 9.29 -5.41 -10.55
N THR A 106 8.04 -5.46 -10.08
CA THR A 106 6.92 -6.03 -10.85
C THR A 106 6.35 -5.06 -11.88
N ASP A 107 6.38 -3.75 -11.62
CA ASP A 107 5.81 -2.72 -12.47
C ASP A 107 6.73 -1.49 -12.53
N PRO A 108 7.82 -1.53 -13.31
CA PRO A 108 8.81 -0.46 -13.38
C PRO A 108 8.26 0.90 -13.84
N GLN A 109 7.12 0.90 -14.53
CA GLN A 109 6.41 2.09 -15.01
C GLN A 109 5.85 2.96 -13.88
N ILE A 110 5.63 2.41 -12.68
CA ILE A 110 5.14 3.17 -11.54
C ILE A 110 6.27 4.09 -11.04
N LYS A 111 5.98 5.40 -11.08
CA LYS A 111 6.93 6.48 -10.73
C LYS A 111 6.60 7.18 -9.41
N SER A 112 5.36 7.08 -8.96
CA SER A 112 4.90 7.77 -7.75
C SER A 112 3.86 6.98 -7.01
N ALA A 113 3.77 7.22 -5.70
CA ALA A 113 2.80 6.62 -4.82
C ALA A 113 2.16 7.67 -3.90
N PHE A 114 0.90 7.45 -3.59
CA PHE A 114 0.18 8.12 -2.50
C PHE A 114 -0.07 7.06 -1.42
N ILE A 115 0.23 7.40 -0.17
CA ILE A 115 0.08 6.47 0.94
C ILE A 115 -1.06 6.93 1.82
N ARG A 116 -1.93 6.00 2.17
CA ARG A 116 -2.93 6.19 3.20
C ARG A 116 -2.67 5.22 4.35
N SER A 117 -2.68 5.70 5.58
CA SER A 117 -2.31 4.91 6.75
C SER A 117 -3.17 5.21 7.98
N ASP A 118 -3.18 4.25 8.91
CA ASP A 118 -3.74 4.44 10.25
C ASP A 118 -3.03 5.56 11.01
N ASN A 119 -3.81 6.34 11.76
CA ASN A 119 -3.30 7.36 12.68
C ASN A 119 -2.94 6.76 14.04
N VAL A 120 -1.86 5.99 14.07
CA VAL A 120 -1.26 5.42 15.29
C VAL A 120 0.23 5.74 15.28
N ASP A 121 0.82 6.01 16.44
CA ASP A 121 2.19 6.53 16.62
C ASP A 121 3.28 5.86 15.79
N CYS A 122 3.20 4.54 15.53
CA CYS A 122 4.21 3.85 14.73
C CYS A 122 4.15 4.22 13.23
N TYR A 123 2.97 4.52 12.70
CA TYR A 123 2.79 5.02 11.35
C TYR A 123 2.92 6.55 11.30
N HIS A 124 2.31 7.23 12.27
CA HIS A 124 2.25 8.68 12.34
C HIS A 124 3.37 9.26 13.21
N SER A 125 4.61 9.12 12.74
CA SER A 125 5.79 9.68 13.42
C SER A 125 6.67 10.48 12.46
N ALA A 126 7.44 11.41 13.01
CA ALA A 126 8.43 12.16 12.24
C ALA A 126 9.47 11.22 11.60
N ASN A 127 9.87 10.15 12.30
CA ASN A 127 10.79 9.16 11.77
C ASN A 127 10.20 8.42 10.56
N THR A 128 8.92 8.05 10.60
CA THR A 128 8.23 7.41 9.46
C THR A 128 8.16 8.35 8.26
N LEU A 129 7.79 9.62 8.50
CA LEU A 129 7.67 10.64 7.46
C LEU A 129 9.01 10.96 6.79
N VAL A 130 10.09 11.11 7.56
CA VAL A 130 11.41 11.34 6.97
C VAL A 130 11.97 10.08 6.30
N SER A 131 11.70 8.90 6.87
CA SER A 131 12.06 7.62 6.24
C SER A 131 11.40 7.47 4.87
N ALA A 132 10.14 7.87 4.70
CA ALA A 132 9.45 7.83 3.40
C ALA A 132 10.16 8.64 2.31
N LYS A 133 10.76 9.80 2.65
CA LYS A 133 11.61 10.54 1.69
C LYS A 133 12.79 9.69 1.22
N GLN A 134 13.50 9.07 2.16
CA GLN A 134 14.66 8.23 1.87
C GLN A 134 14.28 6.94 1.11
N ILE A 135 13.10 6.38 1.39
CA ILE A 135 12.55 5.24 0.66
C ILE A 135 12.27 5.63 -0.79
N SER A 136 11.74 6.85 -1.02
CA SER A 136 11.47 7.34 -2.37
C SER A 136 12.76 7.41 -3.19
N GLU A 137 13.84 7.94 -2.60
CA GLU A 137 15.16 8.01 -3.22
C GLU A 137 15.73 6.62 -3.50
N LYS A 138 15.56 5.67 -2.58
CA LYS A 138 16.11 4.30 -2.70
C LYS A 138 15.35 3.45 -3.73
N THR A 139 14.03 3.56 -3.77
CA THR A 139 13.16 2.70 -4.61
C THR A 139 12.93 3.30 -6.00
N GLY A 140 13.13 4.61 -6.16
CA GLY A 140 12.78 5.33 -7.38
C GLY A 140 11.27 5.53 -7.57
N ILE A 141 10.45 5.25 -6.55
CA ILE A 141 9.02 5.60 -6.52
C ILE A 141 8.85 6.81 -5.61
N ALA A 142 8.46 7.95 -6.17
CA ALA A 142 8.25 9.18 -5.42
C ALA A 142 6.98 9.08 -4.56
N ILE A 143 7.12 8.99 -3.24
CA ILE A 143 6.00 9.17 -2.32
C ILE A 143 5.61 10.65 -2.34
N ARG A 144 4.45 10.96 -2.91
CA ARG A 144 3.98 12.34 -3.10
C ARG A 144 3.29 12.87 -1.86
N ARG A 145 2.49 12.03 -1.22
CA ARG A 145 1.72 12.39 -0.03
C ARG A 145 1.51 11.18 0.86
N ILE A 146 1.50 11.43 2.17
CA ILE A 146 1.02 10.48 3.18
C ILE A 146 -0.18 11.11 3.88
N ASP A 147 -1.30 10.40 3.84
CA ASP A 147 -2.56 10.80 4.45
C ASP A 147 -2.88 9.84 5.61
N PHE A 148 -3.17 10.38 6.78
CA PHE A 148 -3.58 9.60 7.95
C PHE A 148 -5.10 9.66 8.12
N CYS A 149 -5.71 8.50 8.38
CA CYS A 149 -7.15 8.42 8.61
C CYS A 149 -7.54 9.03 9.96
N ASP A 150 -8.73 9.61 10.04
CA ASP A 150 -9.29 10.05 11.31
C ASP A 150 -9.48 8.87 12.27
N PRO A 151 -9.31 9.08 13.59
CA PRO A 151 -9.67 8.06 14.57
C PRO A 151 -11.14 7.68 14.35
N GLN A 152 -11.38 6.40 14.00
CA GLN A 152 -12.68 5.77 13.71
C GLN A 152 -13.17 5.80 12.25
N ASP A 153 -12.43 6.40 11.31
CA ASP A 153 -12.88 6.46 9.91
C ASP A 153 -11.95 5.72 8.93
N ASP A 154 -12.57 5.12 7.92
CA ASP A 154 -12.01 4.79 6.61
C ASP A 154 -10.77 3.85 6.53
N LYS A 155 -10.89 2.65 7.13
CA LYS A 155 -9.93 1.52 6.98
C LYS A 155 -10.38 0.46 5.97
N GLY A 156 -11.21 0.84 5.01
CA GLY A 156 -12.02 -0.10 4.21
C GLY A 156 -11.26 -1.29 3.60
N PRO A 157 -10.27 -1.07 2.72
CA PRO A 157 -9.62 -2.18 2.00
C PRO A 157 -8.80 -3.10 2.90
N CYS A 158 -7.98 -2.54 3.80
CA CYS A 158 -7.11 -3.32 4.68
C CYS A 158 -7.93 -4.17 5.67
N ASP A 159 -8.98 -3.60 6.27
CA ASP A 159 -9.83 -4.34 7.23
C ASP A 159 -10.65 -5.43 6.54
N ARG A 160 -11.16 -5.17 5.33
CA ARG A 160 -11.85 -6.17 4.51
C ARG A 160 -10.93 -7.36 4.21
N TYR A 161 -9.70 -7.10 3.75
CA TYR A 161 -8.73 -8.16 3.52
C TYR A 161 -8.30 -8.87 4.80
N ALA A 162 -8.15 -8.15 5.90
CA ALA A 162 -7.86 -8.75 7.20
C ALA A 162 -8.93 -9.77 7.60
N ALA A 163 -10.21 -9.46 7.40
CA ALA A 163 -11.32 -10.37 7.68
C ALA A 163 -11.28 -11.61 6.78
N VAL A 164 -11.07 -11.44 5.47
CA VAL A 164 -10.98 -12.54 4.50
C VAL A 164 -9.80 -13.46 4.82
N ILE A 165 -8.63 -12.89 5.10
CA ILE A 165 -7.42 -13.65 5.48
C ILE A 165 -7.66 -14.44 6.75
N LYS A 166 -8.21 -13.82 7.81
CA LYS A 166 -8.56 -14.52 9.05
C LYS A 166 -9.54 -15.67 8.79
N SER A 167 -10.50 -15.50 7.88
CA SER A 167 -11.43 -16.56 7.52
C SER A 167 -10.73 -17.74 6.84
N ASN A 168 -9.82 -17.48 5.89
CA ASN A 168 -9.05 -18.54 5.24
C ASN A 168 -8.17 -19.31 6.24
N ILE A 169 -7.50 -18.57 7.13
CA ILE A 169 -6.66 -19.13 8.19
C ILE A 169 -7.49 -20.00 9.16
N ARG A 170 -8.71 -19.57 9.53
CA ARG A 170 -9.61 -20.39 10.36
C ARG A 170 -10.01 -21.70 9.68
N ARG A 171 -10.20 -21.70 8.36
CA ARG A 171 -10.47 -22.94 7.62
C ARG A 171 -9.28 -23.91 7.73
N TYR A 172 -8.06 -23.42 7.52
CA TYR A 172 -6.84 -24.20 7.69
C TYR A 172 -6.71 -24.78 9.12
N LEU A 173 -7.02 -23.97 10.14
CA LEU A 173 -7.04 -24.40 11.54
C LEU A 173 -8.06 -25.54 11.81
N ASN A 174 -9.25 -25.44 11.23
CA ASN A 174 -10.32 -26.44 11.43
C ASN A 174 -9.99 -27.81 10.83
N GLU A 175 -8.99 -27.90 9.96
CA GLU A 175 -8.47 -29.15 9.39
C GLU A 175 -7.41 -29.83 10.28
N ASN A 176 -7.30 -29.38 11.54
CA ASN A 176 -6.37 -29.85 12.56
C ASN A 176 -4.91 -29.34 12.43
N HIS A 177 -4.65 -28.34 11.59
CA HIS A 177 -3.35 -27.66 11.53
C HIS A 177 -3.14 -26.69 12.69
N ASN A 178 -1.89 -26.30 12.96
CA ASN A 178 -1.54 -25.31 13.97
C ASN A 178 -1.07 -24.02 13.31
N ILE A 179 -1.32 -22.88 13.98
CA ILE A 179 -0.81 -21.58 13.57
C ILE A 179 -0.20 -20.91 14.80
N THR A 180 1.08 -21.21 15.01
CA THR A 180 1.87 -20.79 16.16
C THR A 180 3.10 -19.98 15.79
N SER A 181 3.51 -20.03 14.52
CA SER A 181 4.60 -19.22 13.95
C SER A 181 4.16 -18.38 12.76
N ALA A 182 4.98 -17.39 12.39
CA ALA A 182 4.81 -16.59 11.18
C ALA A 182 4.87 -17.45 9.91
N SER A 183 5.70 -18.49 9.89
CA SER A 183 5.77 -19.44 8.77
C SER A 183 4.45 -20.19 8.58
N GLU A 184 3.90 -20.75 9.67
CA GLU A 184 2.60 -21.44 9.64
C GLU A 184 1.46 -20.48 9.27
N PHE A 185 1.54 -19.22 9.68
CA PHE A 185 0.57 -18.20 9.28
C PHE A 185 0.63 -17.93 7.76
N VAL A 186 1.85 -17.83 7.19
CA VAL A 186 2.05 -17.63 5.74
C VAL A 186 1.53 -18.82 4.96
N GLU A 187 1.81 -20.04 5.42
CA GLU A 187 1.27 -21.27 4.83
C GLU A 187 -0.26 -21.29 4.89
N ALA A 188 -0.84 -20.98 6.06
CA ALA A 188 -2.28 -20.89 6.23
C ALA A 188 -2.93 -19.85 5.30
N CYS A 189 -2.27 -18.71 5.07
CA CYS A 189 -2.75 -17.68 4.13
C CYS A 189 -2.87 -18.19 2.70
N HIS A 190 -1.93 -19.05 2.27
CA HIS A 190 -1.84 -19.59 0.90
C HIS A 190 -2.49 -20.96 0.74
N SER A 191 -2.98 -21.57 1.83
CA SER A 191 -3.78 -22.78 1.80
C SER A 191 -5.04 -22.60 0.94
N HIS A 192 -5.59 -23.70 0.41
CA HIS A 192 -6.84 -23.71 -0.34
C HIS A 192 -6.86 -22.78 -1.57
N LYS A 193 -5.75 -22.71 -2.31
CA LYS A 193 -5.52 -21.78 -3.43
C LYS A 193 -5.31 -20.32 -3.02
N GLY A 194 -5.16 -20.06 -1.72
CA GLY A 194 -4.88 -18.74 -1.16
C GLY A 194 -6.03 -17.75 -1.24
N VAL A 195 -5.76 -16.52 -0.79
CA VAL A 195 -6.68 -15.39 -0.93
C VAL A 195 -6.32 -14.59 -2.17
N LYS A 196 -7.31 -14.29 -3.02
CA LYS A 196 -7.09 -13.59 -4.31
C LYS A 196 -6.32 -12.28 -4.12
N GLY A 197 -5.20 -12.15 -4.82
CA GLY A 197 -4.34 -10.96 -4.80
C GLY A 197 -3.46 -10.81 -3.56
N VAL A 198 -3.47 -11.76 -2.64
CA VAL A 198 -2.69 -11.71 -1.40
C VAL A 198 -1.34 -12.40 -1.55
N LEU A 199 -0.27 -11.69 -1.19
CA LEU A 199 1.07 -12.24 -0.96
C LEU A 199 1.41 -12.11 0.53
N ALA A 200 1.40 -13.25 1.24
CA ALA A 200 1.92 -13.33 2.60
C ALA A 200 3.42 -13.62 2.64
N LEU A 201 4.12 -12.93 3.54
CA LEU A 201 5.58 -12.90 3.66
C LEU A 201 5.98 -13.08 5.12
N GLY A 202 6.79 -14.10 5.40
CA GLY A 202 7.46 -14.29 6.69
C GLY A 202 8.62 -13.31 6.79
N CYS A 203 8.65 -12.51 7.86
CA CYS A 203 9.50 -11.35 7.98
C CYS A 203 10.37 -11.38 9.24
N GLN A 204 11.64 -11.00 9.08
CA GLN A 204 12.60 -10.82 10.15
C GLN A 204 13.37 -9.51 9.94
N ILE A 205 13.53 -8.73 11.01
CA ILE A 205 14.39 -7.54 11.00
C ILE A 205 15.84 -8.00 11.17
N ALA A 206 16.71 -7.70 10.22
CA ALA A 206 18.12 -8.02 10.35
C ALA A 206 18.78 -7.00 11.30
N ASN A 207 19.16 -7.47 12.50
CA ASN A 207 19.80 -6.64 13.51
C ASN A 207 21.07 -5.99 12.94
N ASN A 208 21.10 -4.65 12.91
CA ASN A 208 22.33 -3.90 12.77
C ASN A 208 22.63 -3.15 14.08
N ALA A 209 23.92 -3.07 14.41
CA ALA A 209 24.41 -2.51 15.66
C ALA A 209 23.78 -1.16 16.03
N GLN A 210 23.55 -0.98 17.33
CA GLN A 210 22.96 0.23 17.93
C GLN A 210 23.64 1.51 17.40
N LYS A 211 22.88 2.32 16.66
CA LYS A 211 23.27 3.71 16.39
C LYS A 211 22.59 4.64 17.39
N LYS A 212 23.27 5.73 17.73
CA LYS A 212 22.67 6.83 18.50
C LYS A 212 21.47 7.37 17.74
N ASP A 213 20.29 7.18 18.32
CA ASP A 213 19.02 7.68 17.83
C ASP A 213 19.01 9.21 17.86
N ILE A 214 19.28 9.84 16.71
CA ILE A 214 18.90 11.25 16.51
C ILE A 214 17.41 11.20 16.16
N LYS A 215 16.57 11.39 17.18
CA LYS A 215 15.11 11.42 17.01
C LYS A 215 14.71 12.69 16.29
N CYS A 216 14.08 12.55 15.12
CA CYS A 216 13.42 13.68 14.47
C CYS A 216 12.15 14.04 15.24
N LYS A 217 11.84 15.33 15.33
CA LYS A 217 10.61 15.82 15.94
C LYS A 217 9.95 16.84 15.03
N ILE A 218 8.68 16.60 14.74
CA ILE A 218 7.78 17.58 14.13
C ILE A 218 6.93 18.15 15.26
N LYS A 219 6.93 19.47 15.42
CA LYS A 219 6.10 20.14 16.45
C LYS A 219 4.63 19.90 16.13
N GLN A 220 3.85 19.48 17.12
CA GLN A 220 2.40 19.26 16.98
C GLN A 220 2.05 18.29 15.84
N ILE A 221 2.86 17.25 15.64
CA ILE A 221 2.65 16.27 14.56
C ILE A 221 1.23 15.68 14.57
N THR A 222 0.68 15.44 15.75
CA THR A 222 -0.67 14.90 15.98
C THR A 222 -1.79 15.76 15.41
N ASP A 223 -1.54 17.05 15.18
CA ASP A 223 -2.52 17.99 14.67
C ASP A 223 -2.58 17.97 13.13
N TYR A 224 -1.64 17.29 12.47
CA TYR A 224 -1.55 17.21 11.03
C TYR A 224 -1.94 15.82 10.53
N PHE A 225 -2.66 15.76 9.42
CA PHE A 225 -3.18 14.53 8.85
C PHE A 225 -2.70 14.29 7.42
N ASN A 226 -2.36 15.35 6.68
CA ASN A 226 -1.86 15.26 5.33
C ASN A 226 -0.43 15.81 5.26
N PHE A 227 0.46 15.04 4.65
CA PHE A 227 1.88 15.35 4.57
C PHE A 227 2.34 15.21 3.12
N GLU A 228 2.53 16.35 2.44
CA GLU A 228 2.93 16.41 1.03
C GLU A 228 4.43 16.68 0.89
N TYR A 229 5.09 15.89 0.03
CA TYR A 229 6.53 15.89 -0.14
C TYR A 229 6.93 16.83 -1.27
N LEU A 230 7.44 18.01 -0.89
CA LEU A 230 7.97 19.01 -1.81
C LEU A 230 9.50 18.95 -1.87
N ILE A 231 10.06 19.62 -2.89
CA ILE A 231 11.52 19.69 -3.07
C ILE A 231 12.18 20.40 -1.88
N ASN A 232 11.56 21.47 -1.40
CA ASN A 232 12.10 22.34 -0.35
C ASN A 232 11.70 21.94 1.09
N GLY A 233 10.67 21.11 1.27
CA GLY A 233 10.22 20.68 2.59
C GLY A 233 9.02 19.74 2.56
N LEU A 234 8.46 19.52 3.74
CA LEU A 234 7.23 18.78 3.95
C LEU A 234 6.09 19.78 4.20
N LEU A 235 5.11 19.83 3.30
CA LEU A 235 3.92 20.66 3.46
C LEU A 235 2.88 19.88 4.26
N VAL A 236 2.49 20.39 5.42
CA VAL A 236 1.57 19.71 6.34
C VAL A 236 0.23 20.43 6.45
N HIS A 237 -0.85 19.67 6.48
CA HIS A 237 -2.21 20.19 6.67
C HIS A 237 -2.88 19.50 7.86
N ARG A 238 -3.74 20.27 8.55
CA ARG A 238 -4.53 19.74 9.67
C ARG A 238 -5.62 18.78 9.23
N SER A 239 -6.20 18.98 8.05
CA SER A 239 -7.23 18.10 7.53
C SER A 239 -7.50 18.38 6.05
N TRP A 240 -7.80 17.33 5.28
CA TRP A 240 -8.29 17.36 3.90
C TRP A 240 -7.57 18.29 2.91
N ASN A 241 -6.27 18.56 3.11
CA ASN A 241 -5.51 19.56 2.34
C ASN A 241 -6.21 20.94 2.25
N VAL A 242 -6.95 21.32 3.29
CA VAL A 242 -7.66 22.60 3.33
C VAL A 242 -6.74 23.70 3.88
N GLY A 243 -6.74 24.85 3.22
CA GLY A 243 -5.96 26.03 3.59
C GLY A 243 -4.56 26.05 2.97
N SER A 244 -3.72 26.98 3.43
CA SER A 244 -2.36 27.17 2.89
C SER A 244 -1.34 26.13 3.37
N GLY A 245 -1.68 25.33 4.38
CA GLY A 245 -0.76 24.41 5.05
C GLY A 245 0.37 25.11 5.79
N LEU A 246 1.26 24.32 6.38
CA LEU A 246 2.53 24.75 6.99
C LEU A 246 3.68 24.03 6.30
N LEU A 247 4.62 24.79 5.71
CA LEU A 247 5.83 24.21 5.13
C LEU A 247 6.90 24.02 6.20
N ILE A 248 7.34 22.78 6.39
CA ILE A 248 8.46 22.42 7.26
C ILE A 248 9.69 22.14 6.39
N PRO A 249 10.71 23.01 6.38
CA PRO A 249 11.91 22.80 5.55
C PRO A 249 12.65 21.51 5.90
N TRP A 250 13.22 20.83 4.89
CA TRP A 250 13.99 19.59 5.12
C TRP A 250 15.18 19.80 6.06
N LEU A 251 15.79 20.98 6.05
CA LEU A 251 16.88 21.37 6.94
C LEU A 251 16.51 21.30 8.44
N GLN A 252 15.21 21.39 8.77
CA GLN A 252 14.71 21.27 10.14
C GLN A 252 14.41 19.81 10.53
N LEU A 253 14.25 18.92 9.54
CA LEU A 253 13.90 17.51 9.69
C LEU A 253 15.14 16.62 9.57
N ASN A 254 16.11 16.84 10.46
CA ASN A 254 17.31 16.01 10.51
C ASN A 254 17.01 14.68 11.23
N CYS A 255 17.01 13.57 10.49
CA CYS A 255 17.19 12.24 11.05
C CYS A 255 18.40 11.58 10.39
N ASN A 256 18.98 10.59 11.06
CA ASN A 256 19.98 9.73 10.42
C ASN A 256 19.38 9.02 9.20
N ARG A 257 20.22 8.60 8.26
CA ARG A 257 19.80 7.72 7.19
C ARG A 257 19.23 6.43 7.79
N SER A 258 17.94 6.19 7.57
CA SER A 258 17.23 5.01 8.00
C SER A 258 17.81 3.79 7.30
N ILE A 259 17.94 2.70 8.05
CA ILE A 259 18.44 1.43 7.55
C ILE A 259 17.23 0.51 7.36
N PHE A 260 16.94 0.16 6.11
CA PHE A 260 15.80 -0.69 5.76
C PHE A 260 16.26 -2.15 5.66
N ASN A 261 16.39 -2.82 6.80
CA ASN A 261 16.87 -4.20 6.93
C ASN A 261 15.73 -5.20 7.15
N LEU A 262 14.88 -5.38 6.13
CA LEU A 262 13.86 -6.42 6.16
C LEU A 262 14.32 -7.65 5.38
N ILE A 263 14.31 -8.81 6.04
CA ILE A 263 14.36 -10.10 5.36
C ILE A 263 12.92 -10.57 5.25
N SER A 264 12.40 -10.66 4.03
CA SER A 264 11.02 -11.08 3.74
C SER A 264 11.03 -12.29 2.81
N ARG A 265 10.36 -13.38 3.21
CA ARG A 265 10.32 -14.66 2.47
C ARG A 265 8.87 -15.04 2.18
N GLY A 266 8.57 -15.23 0.90
CA GLY A 266 7.29 -15.80 0.45
C GLY A 266 7.36 -17.32 0.28
N ILE A 267 6.29 -17.91 -0.22
CA ILE A 267 6.26 -19.32 -0.64
C ILE A 267 6.95 -19.44 -2.01
N GLU A 268 7.82 -20.44 -2.15
CA GLU A 268 8.50 -20.72 -3.41
C GLU A 268 7.50 -21.02 -4.53
N GLY A 269 7.73 -20.46 -5.71
CA GLY A 269 6.87 -20.65 -6.89
C GLY A 269 5.55 -19.88 -6.87
N PHE A 270 5.23 -19.13 -5.81
CA PHE A 270 4.05 -18.27 -5.79
C PHE A 270 4.29 -16.97 -6.57
N VAL A 271 3.49 -16.73 -7.61
CA VAL A 271 3.55 -15.51 -8.42
C VAL A 271 2.47 -14.53 -7.94
N HIS A 272 2.87 -13.32 -7.58
CA HIS A 272 1.95 -12.28 -7.11
C HIS A 272 1.49 -11.39 -8.26
N GLU A 273 0.33 -11.74 -8.82
CA GLU A 273 -0.26 -11.02 -9.95
C GLU A 273 -1.22 -9.91 -9.51
N TRP A 274 -1.41 -8.92 -10.39
CA TRP A 274 -2.45 -7.91 -10.22
C TRP A 274 -3.83 -8.51 -10.42
N VAL A 275 -4.75 -8.13 -9.55
CA VAL A 275 -6.15 -8.49 -9.68
C VAL A 275 -6.93 -7.30 -10.22
N GLN A 276 -7.60 -7.50 -11.35
CA GLN A 276 -8.52 -6.50 -11.92
C GLN A 276 -9.85 -6.49 -11.16
N THR A 277 -10.37 -5.30 -10.89
CA THR A 277 -11.73 -5.08 -10.37
C THR A 277 -12.70 -4.98 -11.56
N ASN A 278 -12.91 -6.06 -12.29
CA ASN A 278 -13.93 -6.02 -13.35
C ASN A 278 -15.30 -5.86 -12.68
N GLU A 279 -15.97 -4.73 -12.91
CA GLU A 279 -17.42 -4.62 -12.73
C GLU A 279 -18.11 -5.41 -13.85
N HIS A 280 -18.02 -6.74 -13.81
CA HIS A 280 -19.02 -7.53 -14.51
C HIS A 280 -20.31 -7.42 -13.70
N SER A 281 -21.11 -6.43 -14.09
CA SER A 281 -22.58 -6.44 -14.05
C SER A 281 -23.15 -7.62 -13.29
N ALA A 282 -23.63 -7.34 -12.07
CA ALA A 282 -24.57 -8.18 -11.34
C ALA A 282 -25.92 -8.23 -12.10
N ASN A 283 -25.89 -8.79 -13.31
CA ASN A 283 -27.03 -9.16 -14.13
C ASN A 283 -26.64 -10.48 -14.81
N GLN A 284 -26.72 -11.57 -14.05
CA GLN A 284 -26.94 -12.88 -14.63
C GLN A 284 -28.26 -13.41 -14.06
N ASN A 285 -29.29 -13.17 -14.86
CA ASN A 285 -30.48 -13.99 -15.08
C ASN A 285 -31.05 -14.71 -13.84
N VAL A 286 -32.01 -14.04 -13.21
CA VAL A 286 -33.20 -14.73 -12.74
C VAL A 286 -34.07 -14.94 -13.97
N ASP A 287 -34.01 -16.14 -14.55
CA ASP A 287 -35.07 -16.76 -15.34
C ASP A 287 -35.22 -18.20 -14.85
#